data_AF-A0A1X1N8Z4-F1
#
_entry.id   AF-A0A1X1N8Z4-F1
#
_cell.length_a   1.000
_cell.length_b   1.000
_cell.length_c   1.000
_cell.angle_alpha   90.00
_cell.angle_beta   90.00
_cell.angle_gamma   90.00
#
_symmetry.space_group_name_H-M   'P 1'
#
loop_
_entity.id
_entity.type
_entity.pdbx_description
1 polymer ?
#
loop_
_entity_poly.entity_id
_entity_poly.type
_entity_poly.pdbx_seq_one_letter_code
_entity_poly.pdbx_strand_id
1 'polypeptide(L)'
;MVDVERLLADCLQDARAASLGTLPLAAEGAAYAEARRTFLAAGLRALRDDLPETGWVQLGLAPWPDAWPDLYRRLAETAQELTGCGWADDFFFMHKPPGLRIRFHAPRPAGVAALRAELLRRFDRQDGAWTSPTEGVYEPETYLFGGPRAMPLVHALFTADSLAWLDHHAARGKEAPADWRVSLTLLRAVLDGLGVVGWEHRGVWQVVREETGRRLVDGLHDASRQRAAAGIRAYWNLPFEEQLDALPEAWRTGVRDHQEAVRRAASRWRTDYFEAGDALVGPRRAAAHYAIFHWNRGRFSPARQSLLTEALASDGHGDRDRDERAC
;
A
#
# COMPACT_ATOMS: atom_id res chain seq x y z
N MET A 1 19.58 -19.60 14.33
CA MET A 1 18.65 -19.06 15.34
C MET A 1 19.28 -19.24 16.70
N VAL A 2 19.26 -18.21 17.54
CA VAL A 2 19.76 -18.28 18.93
C VAL A 2 18.59 -18.65 19.83
N ASP A 3 18.84 -19.50 20.83
CA ASP A 3 17.84 -19.84 21.84
C ASP A 3 17.49 -18.61 22.69
N VAL A 4 16.20 -18.40 22.97
CA VAL A 4 15.74 -17.27 23.79
C VAL A 4 16.33 -17.34 25.20
N GLU A 5 16.48 -18.53 25.77
CA GLU A 5 17.09 -18.72 27.09
C GLU A 5 18.55 -18.27 27.08
N ARG A 6 19.28 -18.58 26.00
CA ARG A 6 20.67 -18.13 25.83
C ARG A 6 20.77 -16.62 25.70
N LEU A 7 19.92 -15.99 24.89
CA LEU A 7 19.85 -14.53 24.77
C LEU A 7 19.60 -13.87 26.14
N LEU A 8 18.64 -14.39 26.91
CA LEU A 8 18.31 -13.84 28.24
C LEU A 8 19.46 -14.01 29.24
N ALA A 9 20.21 -15.12 29.15
CA ALA A 9 21.40 -15.33 29.97
C ALA A 9 22.49 -14.29 29.66
N ASP A 10 22.73 -14.01 28.38
CA ASP A 10 23.71 -13.00 27.94
C ASP A 10 23.27 -11.58 28.37
N CYS A 11 21.98 -11.23 28.20
CA CYS A 11 21.45 -9.95 28.68
C CYS A 11 21.59 -9.78 30.21
N LEU A 12 21.42 -10.84 30.99
CA LEU A 12 21.61 -10.80 32.44
C LEU A 12 23.10 -10.58 32.80
N GLN A 13 24.02 -11.14 32.01
CA GLN A 13 25.45 -10.91 32.19
C GLN A 13 25.81 -9.45 31.90
N ASP A 14 25.29 -8.87 30.82
CA ASP A 14 25.50 -7.46 30.48
C ASP A 14 24.90 -6.51 31.52
N ALA A 15 23.68 -6.80 32.00
CA ALA A 15 23.01 -6.03 33.05
C ALA A 15 23.75 -6.07 34.41
N ARG A 16 24.60 -7.07 34.63
CA ARG A 16 25.50 -7.12 35.81
C ARG A 16 26.77 -6.31 35.60
N ALA A 17 27.22 -6.15 34.35
CA ALA A 17 28.39 -5.36 33.99
C ALA A 17 28.08 -3.86 33.83
N ALA A 18 26.83 -3.49 33.54
CA ALA A 18 26.37 -2.12 33.35
C ALA A 18 25.24 -1.75 34.32
N SER A 19 25.30 -0.55 34.91
CA SER A 19 24.22 -0.04 35.78
C SER A 19 23.03 0.43 34.94
N LEU A 20 21.92 -0.32 34.98
CA LEU A 20 20.69 -0.02 34.25
C LEU A 20 19.63 0.75 35.08
N GLY A 21 19.97 1.15 36.32
CA GLY A 21 19.07 1.89 37.21
C GLY A 21 18.07 1.01 37.97
N THR A 22 17.03 1.63 38.54
CA THR A 22 15.98 0.95 39.31
C THR A 22 14.60 1.30 38.78
N LEU A 23 13.65 0.38 38.93
CA LEU A 23 12.24 0.61 38.62
C LEU A 23 11.47 0.75 39.95
N PRO A 24 10.43 1.59 40.02
CA PRO A 24 9.60 1.76 41.21
C PRO A 24 8.61 0.58 41.36
N LEU A 25 9.12 -0.65 41.45
CA LEU A 25 8.35 -1.88 41.53
C LEU A 25 8.85 -2.76 42.69
N ALA A 26 7.94 -3.32 43.46
CA ALA A 26 8.26 -4.32 44.47
C ALA A 26 8.50 -5.69 43.81
N ALA A 27 9.56 -6.40 44.20
CA ALA A 27 9.96 -7.67 43.59
C ALA A 27 8.95 -8.82 43.81
N GLU A 28 8.13 -8.72 44.86
CA GLU A 28 7.14 -9.71 45.24
C GLU A 28 5.74 -9.11 45.06
N GLY A 29 5.17 -9.25 43.86
CA GLY A 29 3.84 -8.73 43.56
C GLY A 29 3.36 -8.99 42.14
N ALA A 30 2.03 -8.96 41.95
CA ALA A 30 1.40 -9.17 40.63
C ALA A 30 1.88 -8.16 39.59
N ALA A 31 2.12 -6.91 40.00
CA ALA A 31 2.65 -5.84 39.15
C ALA A 31 4.05 -6.15 38.61
N TYR A 32 4.92 -6.81 39.40
CA TYR A 32 6.25 -7.22 38.93
C TYR A 32 6.18 -8.42 37.97
N ALA A 33 5.30 -9.38 38.23
CA ALA A 33 5.06 -10.50 37.32
C ALA A 33 4.51 -10.02 35.96
N GLU A 34 3.61 -9.05 35.97
CA GLU A 34 3.09 -8.40 34.77
C GLU A 34 4.17 -7.60 34.04
N ALA A 35 4.92 -6.75 34.75
CA ALA A 35 6.03 -6.01 34.16
C ALA A 35 7.07 -6.93 33.51
N ARG A 36 7.40 -8.08 34.11
CA ARG A 36 8.30 -9.09 33.53
C ARG A 36 7.75 -9.68 32.24
N ARG A 37 6.46 -10.03 32.19
CA ARG A 37 5.83 -10.55 30.98
C ARG A 37 5.82 -9.51 29.88
N THR A 38 5.47 -8.26 30.21
CA THR A 38 5.48 -7.14 29.27
C THR A 38 6.87 -6.85 28.75
N PHE A 39 7.89 -6.81 29.61
CA PHE A 39 9.28 -6.59 29.22
C PHE A 39 9.80 -7.69 28.29
N LEU A 40 9.58 -8.96 28.63
CA LEU A 40 10.00 -10.09 27.80
C LEU A 40 9.26 -10.10 26.46
N ALA A 41 7.94 -9.89 26.48
CA ALA A 41 7.13 -9.86 25.26
C ALA A 41 7.56 -8.71 24.35
N ALA A 42 7.76 -7.51 24.89
CA ALA A 42 8.20 -6.34 24.13
C ALA A 42 9.62 -6.51 23.58
N GLY A 43 10.56 -7.04 24.38
CA GLY A 43 11.95 -7.26 23.96
C GLY A 43 12.06 -8.33 22.86
N LEU A 44 11.39 -9.46 23.02
CA LEU A 44 11.37 -10.52 22.01
C LEU A 44 10.63 -10.08 20.74
N ARG A 45 9.59 -9.27 20.90
CA ARG A 45 8.89 -8.66 19.77
C ARG A 45 9.80 -7.69 19.03
N ALA A 46 10.50 -6.80 19.72
CA ALA A 46 11.46 -5.89 19.08
C ALA A 46 12.52 -6.66 18.28
N LEU A 47 13.07 -7.75 18.81
CA LEU A 47 14.07 -8.55 18.10
C LEU A 47 13.53 -9.33 16.88
N ARG A 48 12.22 -9.58 16.83
CA ARG A 48 11.56 -10.23 15.69
C ARG A 48 11.11 -9.20 14.65
N ASP A 49 10.63 -8.07 15.12
CA ASP A 49 10.20 -6.94 14.30
C ASP A 49 11.40 -6.25 13.63
N ASP A 50 12.59 -6.28 14.24
CA ASP A 50 13.84 -5.69 13.72
C ASP A 50 14.62 -6.61 12.77
N LEU A 51 14.07 -7.79 12.44
CA LEU A 51 14.57 -8.55 11.29
C LEU A 51 14.05 -7.86 10.02
N PRO A 52 14.92 -7.45 9.08
CA PRO A 52 14.46 -7.04 7.76
C PRO A 52 13.55 -8.13 7.20
N GLU A 53 12.45 -7.77 6.53
CA GLU A 53 11.66 -8.77 5.82
C GLU A 53 12.55 -9.46 4.77
N THR A 54 13.05 -10.63 5.14
CA THR A 54 13.88 -11.47 4.29
C THR A 54 12.95 -12.29 3.41
N GLY A 55 13.09 -12.21 2.09
CA GLY A 55 12.19 -12.94 1.20
C GLY A 55 11.96 -12.26 -0.13
N TRP A 56 12.14 -10.94 -0.17
CA TRP A 56 11.88 -10.14 -1.35
C TRP A 56 12.98 -10.25 -2.40
N VAL A 57 12.55 -10.55 -3.63
CA VAL A 57 13.35 -10.38 -4.85
C VAL A 57 12.84 -9.14 -5.56
N GLN A 58 13.72 -8.16 -5.79
CA GLN A 58 13.40 -6.96 -6.58
C GLN A 58 14.19 -6.96 -7.88
N LEU A 59 13.48 -6.78 -9.00
CA LEU A 59 14.07 -6.56 -10.32
C LEU A 59 13.61 -5.22 -10.91
N GLY A 60 14.50 -4.53 -11.62
CA GLY A 60 14.22 -3.39 -12.46
C GLY A 60 14.01 -3.83 -13.91
N LEU A 61 12.90 -3.40 -14.52
CA LEU A 61 12.56 -3.68 -15.92
C LEU A 61 12.33 -2.37 -16.67
N ALA A 62 13.05 -2.12 -17.76
CA ALA A 62 12.87 -0.90 -18.56
C ALA A 62 12.48 -1.24 -20.00
N PRO A 63 11.18 -1.10 -20.37
CA PRO A 63 10.71 -1.36 -21.72
C PRO A 63 11.02 -0.22 -22.68
N TRP A 64 11.12 -0.56 -23.96
CA TRP A 64 11.01 0.42 -25.02
C TRP A 64 9.59 1.03 -25.06
N PRO A 65 9.41 2.23 -25.63
CA PRO A 65 8.13 2.94 -25.58
C PRO A 65 6.91 2.17 -26.10
N ASP A 66 7.10 1.30 -27.09
CA ASP A 66 6.08 0.48 -27.71
C ASP A 66 5.81 -0.86 -26.98
N ALA A 67 6.74 -1.28 -26.11
CA ALA A 67 6.67 -2.55 -25.39
C ALA A 67 5.91 -2.50 -24.06
N TRP A 68 5.43 -1.33 -23.63
CA TRP A 68 4.76 -1.16 -22.34
C TRP A 68 3.54 -2.10 -22.15
N PRO A 69 2.56 -2.16 -23.08
CA PRO A 69 1.40 -3.05 -22.91
C PRO A 69 1.80 -4.52 -22.77
N ASP A 70 2.81 -4.95 -23.51
CA ASP A 70 3.29 -6.34 -23.50
C ASP A 70 4.05 -6.67 -22.22
N LEU A 71 4.83 -5.73 -21.70
CA LEU A 71 5.45 -5.86 -20.39
C LEU A 71 4.40 -5.98 -19.28
N TYR A 72 3.36 -5.15 -19.28
CA TYR A 72 2.29 -5.24 -18.27
C TYR A 72 1.57 -6.58 -18.32
N ARG A 73 1.22 -7.05 -19.52
CA ARG A 73 0.57 -8.35 -19.69
C ARG A 73 1.46 -9.51 -19.22
N ARG A 74 2.73 -9.52 -19.63
CA ARG A 74 3.69 -10.54 -19.18
C ARG A 74 3.88 -10.52 -17.65
N LEU A 75 3.89 -9.32 -17.06
CA LEU A 75 3.99 -9.15 -15.62
C LEU A 75 2.71 -9.62 -14.89
N ALA A 76 1.52 -9.35 -15.43
CA ALA A 76 0.25 -9.84 -14.89
C ALA A 76 0.19 -11.37 -14.89
N GLU A 77 0.49 -11.99 -16.03
CA GLU A 77 0.55 -13.45 -16.20
C GLU A 77 1.54 -14.07 -15.22
N THR A 78 2.76 -13.49 -15.12
CA THR A 78 3.78 -13.98 -14.19
C THR A 78 3.36 -13.83 -12.73
N ALA A 79 2.73 -12.70 -12.37
CA ALA A 79 2.27 -12.45 -11.01
C ALA A 79 1.17 -13.44 -10.61
N GLN A 80 0.17 -13.64 -11.47
CA GLN A 80 -0.93 -14.58 -11.24
C GLN A 80 -0.42 -16.03 -11.15
N GLU A 81 0.50 -16.44 -12.03
CA GLU A 81 1.04 -17.79 -12.01
C GLU A 81 1.86 -18.07 -10.74
N LEU A 82 2.83 -17.21 -10.42
CA LEU A 82 3.73 -17.44 -9.28
C LEU A 82 3.00 -17.35 -7.94
N THR A 83 2.00 -16.48 -7.82
CA THR A 83 1.15 -16.41 -6.63
C THR A 83 0.16 -17.57 -6.55
N GLY A 84 -0.45 -17.95 -7.67
CA GLY A 84 -1.39 -19.07 -7.75
C GLY A 84 -0.78 -20.44 -7.45
N CYS A 85 0.49 -20.66 -7.80
CA CYS A 85 1.19 -21.91 -7.52
C CYS A 85 2.01 -21.89 -6.21
N GLY A 86 1.96 -20.80 -5.44
CA GLY A 86 2.66 -20.67 -4.16
C GLY A 86 4.18 -20.53 -4.28
N TRP A 87 4.70 -20.11 -5.43
CA TRP A 87 6.11 -19.75 -5.59
C TRP A 87 6.43 -18.37 -5.01
N ALA A 88 5.43 -17.50 -4.97
CA ALA A 88 5.46 -16.22 -4.27
C ALA A 88 4.17 -16.07 -3.46
N ASP A 89 4.26 -15.53 -2.24
CA ASP A 89 3.06 -15.23 -1.45
C ASP A 89 2.51 -13.83 -1.76
N ASP A 90 3.41 -12.92 -2.15
CA ASP A 90 3.07 -11.53 -2.46
C ASP A 90 3.85 -11.01 -3.67
N PHE A 91 3.25 -10.02 -4.32
CA PHE A 91 3.80 -9.35 -5.49
C PHE A 91 3.38 -7.89 -5.51
N PHE A 92 4.28 -6.98 -5.88
CA PHE A 92 3.84 -5.67 -6.32
C PHE A 92 4.85 -5.01 -7.25
N PHE A 93 4.39 -3.98 -7.95
CA PHE A 93 5.27 -3.16 -8.78
C PHE A 93 5.08 -1.68 -8.50
N MET A 94 6.05 -0.88 -8.95
CA MET A 94 6.00 0.58 -8.95
C MET A 94 6.65 1.11 -10.23
N HIS A 95 6.05 2.14 -10.84
CA HIS A 95 6.74 2.92 -11.87
C HIS A 95 7.89 3.72 -11.24
N LYS A 96 9.11 3.47 -11.69
CA LYS A 96 10.30 4.22 -11.30
C LYS A 96 11.19 4.39 -12.54
N PRO A 97 11.41 5.62 -13.03
CA PRO A 97 12.23 5.85 -14.22
C PRO A 97 13.58 5.11 -14.13
N PRO A 98 14.01 4.44 -15.22
CA PRO A 98 13.43 4.45 -16.57
C PRO A 98 12.27 3.46 -16.82
N GLY A 99 11.79 2.69 -15.83
CA GLY A 99 10.78 1.66 -16.05
C GLY A 99 9.98 1.28 -14.81
N LEU A 100 10.01 -0.02 -14.47
CA LEU A 100 9.34 -0.61 -13.32
C LEU A 100 10.35 -1.14 -12.30
N ARG A 101 9.98 -1.08 -11.02
CA ARG A 101 10.52 -1.97 -9.98
C ARG A 101 9.45 -3.02 -9.71
N ILE A 102 9.76 -4.28 -9.97
CA ILE A 102 8.91 -5.42 -9.63
C ILE A 102 9.46 -6.12 -8.39
N ARG A 103 8.58 -6.60 -7.53
CA ARG A 103 8.93 -7.22 -6.25
C ARG A 103 8.07 -8.45 -6.04
N PHE A 104 8.71 -9.56 -5.72
CA PHE A 104 8.05 -10.81 -5.36
C PHE A 104 8.60 -11.31 -4.03
N HIS A 105 7.72 -11.79 -3.16
CA HIS A 105 8.10 -12.34 -1.87
C HIS A 105 8.12 -13.87 -1.93
N ALA A 106 9.28 -14.47 -1.65
CA ALA A 106 9.38 -15.92 -1.49
C ALA A 106 8.72 -16.36 -0.17
N PRO A 107 7.87 -17.39 -0.15
CA PRO A 107 7.20 -17.88 1.07
C PRO A 107 8.16 -18.31 2.17
N ARG A 108 9.38 -18.70 1.78
CA ARG A 108 10.44 -19.16 2.67
C ARG A 108 11.76 -18.54 2.26
N PRO A 109 12.63 -18.15 3.21
CA PRO A 109 13.95 -17.59 2.91
C PRO A 109 14.81 -18.46 2.00
N ALA A 110 14.74 -19.79 2.14
CA ALA A 110 15.46 -20.73 1.29
C ALA A 110 15.01 -20.69 -0.19
N GLY A 111 13.81 -20.20 -0.48
CA GLY A 111 13.26 -20.08 -1.83
C GLY A 111 13.70 -18.83 -2.59
N VAL A 112 14.28 -17.84 -1.92
CA VAL A 112 14.63 -16.53 -2.51
C VAL A 112 15.56 -16.67 -3.72
N ALA A 113 16.58 -17.52 -3.62
CA ALA A 113 17.52 -17.73 -4.72
C ALA A 113 16.86 -18.40 -5.94
N ALA A 114 15.97 -19.37 -5.71
CA ALA A 114 15.22 -20.04 -6.77
C ALA A 114 14.21 -19.10 -7.44
N LEU A 115 13.47 -18.33 -6.64
CA LEU A 115 12.54 -17.31 -7.14
C LEU A 115 13.27 -16.26 -7.97
N ARG A 116 14.45 -15.79 -7.52
CA ARG A 116 15.29 -14.87 -8.29
C ARG A 116 15.70 -15.44 -9.63
N ALA A 117 16.23 -16.67 -9.65
CA ALA A 117 16.65 -17.31 -10.89
C ALA A 117 15.48 -17.46 -11.87
N GLU A 118 14.30 -17.81 -11.36
CA GLU A 118 13.10 -17.94 -12.18
C GLU A 118 12.61 -16.59 -12.74
N LEU A 119 12.59 -15.54 -11.93
CA LEU A 119 12.22 -14.20 -12.39
C LEU A 119 13.21 -13.66 -13.43
N LEU A 120 14.52 -13.84 -13.20
CA LEU A 120 15.55 -13.49 -14.17
C LEU A 120 15.30 -14.24 -15.48
N ARG A 121 15.07 -15.56 -15.44
CA ARG A 121 14.75 -16.37 -16.63
C ARG A 121 13.50 -15.89 -17.37
N ARG A 122 12.43 -15.53 -16.63
CA ARG A 122 11.16 -15.08 -17.22
C ARG A 122 11.26 -13.71 -17.87
N PHE A 123 12.10 -12.81 -17.36
CA PHE A 123 12.23 -11.46 -17.88
C PHE A 123 13.54 -11.23 -18.65
N ASP A 124 14.34 -12.27 -18.83
CA ASP A 124 15.52 -12.26 -19.70
C ASP A 124 15.12 -12.01 -21.16
N ARG A 125 16.03 -11.42 -21.94
CA ARG A 125 15.77 -10.75 -23.22
C ARG A 125 15.51 -11.70 -24.40
N GLN A 126 14.51 -12.57 -24.31
CA GLN A 126 14.16 -13.45 -25.44
C GLN A 126 13.66 -12.66 -26.66
N ASP A 127 12.99 -11.52 -26.46
CA ASP A 127 12.29 -10.78 -27.53
C ASP A 127 12.83 -9.35 -27.79
N GLY A 128 13.84 -8.90 -27.04
CA GLY A 128 14.45 -7.56 -27.21
C GLY A 128 13.58 -6.35 -26.82
N ALA A 129 12.34 -6.57 -26.35
CA ALA A 129 11.34 -5.53 -26.06
C ALA A 129 11.63 -4.66 -24.81
N TRP A 130 12.51 -5.11 -23.92
CA TRP A 130 12.98 -4.35 -22.75
C TRP A 130 14.45 -4.66 -22.44
N THR A 131 15.06 -3.83 -21.60
CA THR A 131 16.42 -4.04 -21.10
C THR A 131 16.52 -5.31 -20.26
N SER A 132 17.72 -5.88 -20.15
CA SER A 132 17.96 -6.96 -19.20
C SER A 132 17.51 -6.56 -17.79
N PRO A 133 16.90 -7.47 -17.03
CA PRO A 133 16.50 -7.18 -15.66
C PRO A 133 17.70 -6.79 -14.81
N THR A 134 17.55 -5.76 -13.97
CA THR A 134 18.59 -5.35 -13.01
C THR A 134 18.16 -5.73 -11.61
N GLU A 135 19.03 -6.37 -10.83
CA GLU A 135 18.71 -6.69 -9.44
C GLU A 135 18.73 -5.44 -8.55
N GLY A 136 17.91 -5.44 -7.51
CA GLY A 136 17.97 -4.44 -6.47
C GLY A 136 17.53 -4.98 -5.11
N VAL A 137 17.68 -4.13 -4.10
CA VAL A 137 17.22 -4.41 -2.73
C VAL A 137 15.92 -3.66 -2.49
N TYR A 138 14.96 -4.33 -1.86
CA TYR A 138 13.73 -3.71 -1.39
C TYR A 138 13.83 -3.50 0.11
N GLU A 139 13.58 -2.26 0.54
CA GLU A 139 13.44 -1.88 1.94
C GLU A 139 11.98 -1.42 2.14
N PRO A 140 11.21 -2.07 3.02
CA PRO A 140 9.83 -1.69 3.26
C PRO A 140 9.73 -0.36 4.03
N GLU A 141 8.82 0.51 3.60
CA GLU A 141 8.50 1.77 4.28
C GLU A 141 7.60 1.53 5.52
N THR A 142 8.06 0.66 6.42
CA THR A 142 7.34 0.18 7.62
C THR A 142 6.75 1.33 8.44
N TYR A 143 7.49 2.43 8.60
CA TYR A 143 7.08 3.60 9.37
C TYR A 143 5.81 4.29 8.84
N LEU A 144 5.48 4.16 7.55
CA LEU A 144 4.27 4.74 6.97
C LEU A 144 3.02 3.91 7.27
N PHE A 145 3.20 2.60 7.44
CA PHE A 145 2.10 1.63 7.42
C PHE A 145 1.86 0.93 8.76
N GLY A 146 2.58 1.30 9.81
CA GLY A 146 2.35 0.76 11.15
C GLY A 146 3.40 -0.25 11.63
N GLY A 147 4.58 -0.23 11.02
CA GLY A 147 5.70 -1.06 11.41
C GLY A 147 5.71 -2.43 10.75
N PRO A 148 6.73 -3.24 11.06
CA PRO A 148 6.94 -4.58 10.49
C PRO A 148 5.71 -5.50 10.59
N ARG A 149 4.98 -5.45 11.71
CA ARG A 149 3.76 -6.26 11.91
C ARG A 149 2.62 -5.97 10.93
N ALA A 150 2.53 -4.74 10.43
CA ALA A 150 1.52 -4.36 9.45
C ALA A 150 1.92 -4.74 8.03
N MET A 151 3.23 -4.85 7.74
CA MET A 151 3.72 -4.97 6.37
C MET A 151 3.18 -6.17 5.60
N PRO A 152 3.08 -7.40 6.15
CA PRO A 152 2.48 -8.51 5.43
C PRO A 152 1.03 -8.25 4.99
N LEU A 153 0.26 -7.50 5.80
CA LEU A 153 -1.13 -7.11 5.48
C LEU A 153 -1.17 -6.04 4.39
N VAL A 154 -0.22 -5.10 4.43
CA VAL A 154 -0.03 -4.04 3.43
C VAL A 154 0.44 -4.63 2.09
N HIS A 155 1.33 -5.62 2.12
CA HIS A 155 1.82 -6.32 0.93
C HIS A 155 0.71 -7.11 0.26
N ALA A 156 -0.13 -7.82 1.01
CA ALA A 156 -1.32 -8.46 0.45
C ALA A 156 -2.25 -7.46 -0.25
N LEU A 157 -2.42 -6.27 0.33
CA LEU A 157 -3.19 -5.19 -0.29
C LEU A 157 -2.47 -4.61 -1.53
N PHE A 158 -1.16 -4.46 -1.50
CA PHE A 158 -0.36 -4.05 -2.65
C PHE A 158 -0.40 -5.09 -3.78
N THR A 159 -0.50 -6.38 -3.47
CA THR A 159 -0.69 -7.47 -4.43
C THR A 159 -2.01 -7.32 -5.16
N ALA A 160 -3.13 -7.23 -4.43
CA ALA A 160 -4.45 -7.02 -5.01
C ALA A 160 -4.51 -5.74 -5.87
N ASP A 161 -3.96 -4.63 -5.36
CA ASP A 161 -3.91 -3.35 -6.08
C ASP A 161 -3.05 -3.41 -7.35
N SER A 162 -1.92 -4.11 -7.28
CA SER A 162 -1.00 -4.26 -8.42
C SER A 162 -1.66 -5.05 -9.56
N LEU A 163 -2.37 -6.14 -9.24
CA LEU A 163 -3.07 -6.93 -10.25
C LEU A 163 -4.15 -6.08 -10.95
N ALA A 164 -4.91 -5.28 -10.19
CA ALA A 164 -5.91 -4.38 -10.77
C ALA A 164 -5.31 -3.36 -11.73
N TRP A 165 -4.18 -2.75 -11.37
CA TRP A 165 -3.48 -1.81 -12.24
C TRP A 165 -2.85 -2.48 -13.45
N LEU A 166 -2.34 -3.71 -13.33
CA LEU A 166 -1.79 -4.42 -14.48
C LEU A 166 -2.85 -4.75 -15.52
N ASP A 167 -4.02 -5.21 -15.09
CA ASP A 167 -5.15 -5.46 -16.02
C ASP A 167 -5.58 -4.15 -16.70
N HIS A 168 -5.64 -3.05 -15.95
CA HIS A 168 -5.92 -1.74 -16.51
C HIS A 168 -4.88 -1.29 -17.55
N HIS A 169 -3.59 -1.41 -17.23
CA HIS A 169 -2.51 -0.96 -18.11
C HIS A 169 -2.25 -1.88 -19.31
N ALA A 170 -2.56 -3.18 -19.19
CA ALA A 170 -2.40 -4.17 -20.25
C ALA A 170 -3.48 -4.04 -21.33
N ALA A 171 -4.63 -3.46 -21.01
CA ALA A 171 -5.71 -3.30 -21.96
C ALA A 171 -5.33 -2.33 -23.10
N ARG A 172 -5.43 -2.83 -24.34
CA ARG A 172 -5.20 -2.04 -25.56
C ARG A 172 -6.54 -1.51 -26.09
N GLY A 173 -6.67 -0.19 -26.28
CA GLY A 173 -7.74 0.37 -27.13
C GLY A 173 -8.60 1.48 -26.51
N LYS A 174 -9.62 1.91 -27.27
CA LYS A 174 -10.47 3.10 -27.02
C LYS A 174 -11.59 2.90 -25.98
N GLU A 175 -11.66 1.73 -25.34
CA GLU A 175 -12.73 1.37 -24.40
C GLU A 175 -12.25 1.17 -22.96
N ALA A 176 -11.00 1.50 -22.64
CA ALA A 176 -10.57 1.51 -21.26
C ALA A 176 -11.32 2.60 -20.47
N PRO A 177 -11.84 2.31 -19.26
CA PRO A 177 -12.42 3.34 -18.41
C PRO A 177 -11.39 4.42 -18.10
N ALA A 178 -11.87 5.62 -17.76
CA ALA A 178 -10.98 6.65 -17.24
C ALA A 178 -10.28 6.14 -15.97
N ASP A 179 -8.96 6.21 -15.95
CA ASP A 179 -8.11 5.70 -14.87
C ASP A 179 -8.50 6.20 -13.47
N TRP A 180 -8.90 7.47 -13.34
CA TRP A 180 -9.35 8.05 -12.08
C TRP A 180 -10.66 7.41 -11.57
N ARG A 181 -11.53 6.91 -12.45
CA ARG A 181 -12.75 6.20 -12.02
C ARG A 181 -12.39 4.84 -11.44
N VAL A 182 -11.53 4.07 -12.12
CA VAL A 182 -10.99 2.80 -11.59
C VAL A 182 -10.31 3.04 -10.24
N SER A 183 -9.47 4.08 -10.16
CA SER A 183 -8.78 4.45 -8.92
C SER A 183 -9.76 4.73 -7.77
N LEU A 184 -10.77 5.57 -7.99
CA LEU A 184 -11.73 5.92 -6.94
C LEU A 184 -12.60 4.72 -6.52
N THR A 185 -12.97 3.84 -7.44
CA THR A 185 -13.70 2.60 -7.14
C THR A 185 -12.88 1.69 -6.22
N LEU A 186 -11.60 1.48 -6.53
CA LEU A 186 -10.70 0.65 -5.72
C LEU A 186 -10.39 1.31 -4.36
N LEU A 187 -10.09 2.61 -4.35
CA LEU A 187 -9.83 3.36 -3.12
C LEU A 187 -11.04 3.35 -2.18
N ARG A 188 -12.27 3.49 -2.71
CA ARG A 188 -13.49 3.39 -1.91
C ARG A 188 -13.60 2.03 -1.23
N ALA A 189 -13.31 0.96 -1.95
CA ALA A 189 -13.35 -0.39 -1.41
C ALA A 189 -12.27 -0.67 -0.36
N VAL A 190 -11.09 -0.08 -0.51
CA VAL A 190 -10.05 -0.09 0.52
C VAL A 190 -10.51 0.65 1.77
N LEU A 191 -11.10 1.84 1.63
CA LEU A 191 -11.62 2.60 2.76
C LEU A 191 -12.75 1.84 3.47
N ASP A 192 -13.69 1.28 2.73
CA ASP A 192 -14.77 0.46 3.28
C ASP A 192 -14.21 -0.77 4.03
N GLY A 193 -13.21 -1.45 3.46
CA GLY A 193 -12.53 -2.59 4.10
C GLY A 193 -11.78 -2.19 5.38
N LEU A 194 -11.16 -1.00 5.39
CA LEU A 194 -10.54 -0.41 6.58
C LEU A 194 -11.57 0.11 7.61
N GLY A 195 -12.87 0.06 7.31
CA GLY A 195 -13.92 0.58 8.18
C GLY A 195 -14.00 2.11 8.20
N VAL A 196 -13.41 2.80 7.22
CA VAL A 196 -13.47 4.26 7.08
C VAL A 196 -14.73 4.62 6.30
N VAL A 197 -15.80 4.99 7.01
CA VAL A 197 -17.14 5.11 6.43
C VAL A 197 -17.69 6.54 6.49
N GLY A 198 -18.70 6.80 5.65
CA GLY A 198 -19.40 8.09 5.65
C GLY A 198 -18.44 9.25 5.41
N TRP A 199 -18.41 10.23 6.32
CA TRP A 199 -17.58 11.43 6.21
C TRP A 199 -16.11 11.23 6.64
N GLU A 200 -15.75 10.08 7.21
CA GLU A 200 -14.40 9.81 7.75
C GLU A 200 -13.30 9.81 6.68
N HIS A 201 -13.65 9.50 5.43
CA HIS A 201 -12.74 9.54 4.28
C HIS A 201 -12.06 10.92 4.14
N ARG A 202 -12.70 12.01 4.55
CA ARG A 202 -12.12 13.36 4.50
C ARG A 202 -10.82 13.45 5.30
N GLY A 203 -10.74 12.73 6.42
CA GLY A 203 -9.52 12.65 7.21
C GLY A 203 -8.37 11.96 6.47
N VAL A 204 -8.66 11.02 5.56
CA VAL A 204 -7.66 10.40 4.68
C VAL A 204 -7.10 11.44 3.72
N TRP A 205 -7.98 12.16 3.02
CA TRP A 205 -7.58 13.17 2.04
C TRP A 205 -6.89 14.37 2.68
N GLN A 206 -7.28 14.73 3.91
CA GLN A 206 -6.57 15.73 4.69
C GLN A 206 -5.12 15.31 4.97
N VAL A 207 -4.88 14.05 5.39
CA VAL A 207 -3.52 13.53 5.57
C VAL A 207 -2.76 13.52 4.24
N VAL A 208 -3.38 13.10 3.13
CA VAL A 208 -2.77 13.17 1.80
C VAL A 208 -2.32 14.62 1.51
N ARG A 209 -3.19 15.60 1.75
CA ARG A 209 -2.90 17.02 1.51
C ARG A 209 -1.75 17.54 2.37
N GLU A 210 -1.74 17.20 3.66
CA GLU A 210 -0.86 17.80 4.67
C GLU A 210 0.50 17.11 4.77
N GLU A 211 0.55 15.78 4.68
CA GLU A 211 1.78 15.01 4.90
C GLU A 211 2.54 14.68 3.61
N THR A 212 1.87 14.69 2.46
CA THR A 212 2.48 14.25 1.18
C THR A 212 2.65 15.40 0.18
N GLY A 213 2.09 16.57 0.50
CA GLY A 213 2.13 17.75 -0.34
C GLY A 213 1.28 17.66 -1.61
N ARG A 214 0.37 16.69 -1.74
CA ARG A 214 -0.57 16.60 -2.87
C ARG A 214 -1.71 17.60 -2.69
N ARG A 215 -1.38 18.87 -2.84
CA ARG A 215 -2.28 20.01 -2.66
C ARG A 215 -2.16 20.96 -3.84
N LEU A 216 -3.25 21.66 -4.16
CA LEU A 216 -3.19 22.75 -5.13
C LEU A 216 -2.84 24.04 -4.40
N VAL A 217 -1.75 24.70 -4.83
CA VAL A 217 -1.27 25.95 -4.19
C VAL A 217 -2.35 27.04 -4.24
N ASP A 218 -3.01 27.18 -5.39
CA ASP A 218 -4.11 28.14 -5.61
C ASP A 218 -5.49 27.52 -5.38
N GLY A 219 -5.58 26.41 -4.64
CA GLY A 219 -6.84 25.71 -4.38
C GLY A 219 -7.67 25.41 -5.63
N LEU A 220 -9.00 25.44 -5.45
CA LEU A 220 -10.01 25.21 -6.49
C LEU A 220 -10.68 26.53 -6.92
N HIS A 221 -9.90 27.58 -7.21
CA HIS A 221 -10.46 28.88 -7.61
C HIS A 221 -10.81 29.00 -9.11
N ASP A 222 -10.16 28.19 -9.96
CA ASP A 222 -10.46 28.17 -11.39
C ASP A 222 -11.74 27.39 -11.69
N ALA A 223 -12.61 27.95 -12.55
CA ALA A 223 -13.91 27.36 -12.88
C ALA A 223 -13.80 25.97 -13.52
N SER A 224 -12.73 25.66 -14.26
CA SER A 224 -12.53 24.32 -14.83
C SER A 224 -12.15 23.30 -13.74
N ARG A 225 -11.31 23.70 -12.79
CA ARG A 225 -10.95 22.88 -11.62
C ARG A 225 -12.14 22.64 -10.71
N GLN A 226 -12.99 23.65 -10.51
CA GLN A 226 -14.23 23.51 -9.74
C GLN A 226 -15.19 22.49 -10.37
N ARG A 227 -15.40 22.56 -11.68
CA ARG A 227 -16.21 21.57 -12.41
C ARG A 227 -15.63 20.16 -12.32
N ALA A 228 -14.31 20.02 -12.48
CA ALA A 228 -13.65 18.72 -12.36
C ALA A 228 -13.79 18.15 -10.94
N ALA A 229 -13.56 18.98 -9.91
CA ALA A 229 -13.72 18.58 -8.51
C ALA A 229 -15.17 18.19 -8.18
N ALA A 230 -16.16 18.90 -8.73
CA ALA A 230 -17.56 18.53 -8.59
C ALA A 230 -17.87 17.16 -9.23
N GLY A 231 -17.33 16.88 -10.42
CA GLY A 231 -17.46 15.57 -11.06
C GLY A 231 -16.79 14.43 -10.29
N ILE A 232 -15.61 14.69 -9.71
CA ILE A 232 -14.90 13.74 -8.83
C ILE A 232 -15.75 13.42 -7.59
N ARG A 233 -16.27 14.45 -6.90
CA ARG A 233 -17.14 14.27 -5.73
C ARG A 233 -18.42 13.53 -6.08
N ALA A 234 -19.06 13.90 -7.20
CA ALA A 234 -20.27 13.24 -7.65
C ALA A 234 -20.02 11.74 -7.86
N TYR A 235 -18.94 11.37 -8.54
CA TYR A 235 -18.57 9.96 -8.74
C TYR A 235 -18.22 9.24 -7.42
N TRP A 236 -17.46 9.89 -6.54
CA TRP A 236 -17.09 9.32 -5.23
C TRP A 236 -18.30 9.00 -4.34
N ASN A 237 -19.35 9.81 -4.43
CA ASN A 237 -20.56 9.67 -3.64
C ASN A 237 -21.56 8.65 -4.22
N LEU A 238 -21.35 8.16 -5.46
CA LEU A 238 -22.17 7.09 -6.01
C LEU A 238 -22.01 5.81 -5.18
N PRO A 239 -23.10 5.03 -4.99
CA PRO A 239 -23.01 3.64 -4.57
C PRO A 239 -22.11 2.83 -5.51
N PHE A 240 -21.51 1.76 -4.98
CA PHE A 240 -20.58 0.93 -5.76
C PHE A 240 -21.18 0.37 -7.07
N GLU A 241 -22.42 -0.11 -7.02
CA GLU A 241 -23.10 -0.64 -8.22
C GLU A 241 -23.26 0.44 -9.30
N GLU A 242 -23.57 1.68 -8.91
CA GLU A 242 -23.65 2.82 -9.84
C GLU A 242 -22.26 3.23 -10.35
N GLN A 243 -21.21 3.13 -9.53
CA GLN A 243 -19.83 3.35 -9.97
C GLN A 243 -19.41 2.33 -11.03
N LEU A 244 -19.80 1.06 -10.86
CA LEU A 244 -19.56 -0.01 -11.84
C LEU A 244 -20.39 0.19 -13.11
N ASP A 245 -21.66 0.56 -13.01
CA ASP A 245 -22.52 0.81 -14.16
C ASP A 245 -22.02 1.98 -15.01
N ALA A 246 -21.36 2.96 -14.39
CA ALA A 246 -20.68 4.05 -15.07
C ALA A 246 -19.38 3.65 -15.80
N LEU A 247 -18.92 2.40 -15.66
CA LEU A 247 -17.80 1.83 -16.41
C LEU A 247 -18.31 1.10 -17.67
N PRO A 248 -17.46 0.99 -18.72
CA PRO A 248 -17.79 0.18 -19.89
C PRO A 248 -18.10 -1.27 -19.48
N GLU A 249 -19.11 -1.88 -20.11
CA GLU A 249 -19.64 -3.20 -19.73
C GLU A 249 -18.55 -4.27 -19.64
N ALA A 250 -17.63 -4.30 -20.62
CA ALA A 250 -16.52 -5.25 -20.69
C ALA A 250 -15.58 -5.20 -19.46
N TRP A 251 -15.60 -4.12 -18.68
CA TRP A 251 -14.75 -3.93 -17.50
C TRP A 251 -15.43 -4.23 -16.18
N ARG A 252 -16.76 -4.30 -16.15
CA ARG A 252 -17.51 -4.34 -14.89
C ARG A 252 -17.17 -5.56 -14.04
N THR A 253 -17.08 -6.74 -14.65
CA THR A 253 -16.74 -7.98 -13.94
C THR A 253 -15.33 -7.92 -13.37
N GLY A 254 -14.32 -7.59 -14.19
CA GLY A 254 -12.93 -7.52 -13.71
C GLY A 254 -12.74 -6.46 -12.62
N VAL A 255 -13.35 -5.28 -12.75
CA VAL A 255 -13.27 -4.25 -11.70
C VAL A 255 -14.00 -4.69 -10.43
N ARG A 256 -15.10 -5.45 -10.53
CA ARG A 256 -15.77 -6.03 -9.37
C ARG A 256 -14.86 -7.04 -8.63
N ASP A 257 -14.19 -7.92 -9.37
CA ASP A 257 -13.28 -8.91 -8.79
C ASP A 257 -12.11 -8.23 -8.06
N HIS A 258 -11.50 -7.23 -8.70
CA HIS A 258 -10.44 -6.41 -8.10
C HIS A 258 -10.92 -5.63 -6.88
N GLN A 259 -12.11 -5.05 -6.96
CA GLN A 259 -12.74 -4.37 -5.84
C GLN A 259 -12.89 -5.29 -4.63
N GLU A 260 -13.36 -6.51 -4.86
CA GLU A 260 -13.54 -7.47 -3.79
C GLU A 260 -12.19 -7.91 -3.19
N ALA A 261 -11.18 -8.11 -4.04
CA ALA A 261 -9.83 -8.47 -3.61
C ALA A 261 -9.20 -7.39 -2.72
N VAL A 262 -9.21 -6.12 -3.14
CA VAL A 262 -8.65 -5.02 -2.34
C VAL A 262 -9.44 -4.81 -1.05
N ARG A 263 -10.78 -4.94 -1.08
CA ARG A 263 -11.61 -4.84 0.12
C ARG A 263 -11.30 -5.95 1.11
N ARG A 264 -11.13 -7.20 0.66
CA ARG A 264 -10.75 -8.33 1.52
C ARG A 264 -9.38 -8.12 2.16
N ALA A 265 -8.38 -7.69 1.39
CA ALA A 265 -7.05 -7.41 1.91
C ALA A 265 -7.07 -6.26 2.94
N ALA A 266 -7.78 -5.18 2.64
CA ALA A 266 -7.99 -4.06 3.57
C ALA A 266 -8.73 -4.49 4.85
N SER A 267 -9.75 -5.34 4.74
CA SER A 267 -10.49 -5.88 5.89
C SER A 267 -9.60 -6.70 6.80
N ARG A 268 -8.72 -7.54 6.24
CA ARG A 268 -7.71 -8.26 7.02
C ARG A 268 -6.74 -7.32 7.72
N TRP A 269 -6.30 -6.26 7.04
CA TRP A 269 -5.46 -5.26 7.68
C TRP A 269 -6.16 -4.57 8.86
N ARG A 270 -7.47 -4.31 8.74
CA ARG A 270 -8.29 -3.81 9.84
C ARG A 270 -8.35 -4.79 11.02
N THR A 271 -8.78 -6.02 10.78
CA THR A 271 -9.02 -7.01 11.84
C THR A 271 -7.72 -7.46 12.51
N ASP A 272 -6.67 -7.69 11.73
CA ASP A 272 -5.45 -8.34 12.22
C ASP A 272 -4.45 -7.33 12.81
N TYR A 273 -4.62 -6.03 12.55
CA TYR A 273 -3.72 -4.98 13.01
C TYR A 273 -4.42 -3.81 13.71
N PHE A 274 -5.35 -3.10 13.06
CA PHE A 274 -5.97 -1.91 13.66
C PHE A 274 -6.87 -2.25 14.86
N GLU A 275 -7.61 -3.36 14.80
CA GLU A 275 -8.49 -3.83 15.88
C GLU A 275 -7.74 -4.62 16.96
N ALA A 276 -6.47 -4.98 16.74
CA ALA A 276 -5.65 -5.75 17.68
C ALA A 276 -5.19 -4.94 18.91
N GLY A 277 -5.41 -3.61 18.92
CA GLY A 277 -5.19 -2.74 20.09
C GLY A 277 -3.78 -2.18 20.26
N ASP A 278 -2.85 -2.47 19.34
CA ASP A 278 -1.45 -2.04 19.42
C ASP A 278 -0.91 -1.41 18.13
N ALA A 279 -1.80 -0.82 17.35
CA ALA A 279 -1.48 -0.10 16.12
C ALA A 279 -0.64 1.16 16.39
N LEU A 280 0.45 1.31 15.65
CA LEU A 280 1.39 2.44 15.72
C LEU A 280 0.91 3.65 14.90
N VAL A 281 0.02 3.43 13.93
CA VAL A 281 -0.60 4.46 13.10
C VAL A 281 -2.10 4.20 13.01
N GLY A 282 -2.90 5.23 12.76
CA GLY A 282 -4.35 5.08 12.54
C GLY A 282 -4.69 4.67 11.10
N PRO A 283 -5.84 4.01 10.86
CA PRO A 283 -6.25 3.53 9.54
C PRO A 283 -6.37 4.64 8.51
N ARG A 284 -6.82 5.83 8.90
CA ARG A 284 -6.93 7.00 7.99
C ARG A 284 -5.57 7.47 7.48
N ARG A 285 -4.55 7.49 8.34
CA ARG A 285 -3.19 7.90 7.97
C ARG A 285 -2.52 6.85 7.08
N ALA A 286 -2.69 5.57 7.43
CA ALA A 286 -2.17 4.47 6.64
C ALA A 286 -2.81 4.40 5.24
N ALA A 287 -4.13 4.59 5.15
CA ALA A 287 -4.86 4.67 3.88
C ALA A 287 -4.39 5.84 3.01
N ALA A 288 -4.06 6.98 3.60
CA ALA A 288 -3.57 8.15 2.88
C ALA A 288 -2.23 7.86 2.20
N HIS A 289 -1.30 7.24 2.93
CA HIS A 289 -0.02 6.81 2.35
C HIS A 289 -0.23 5.72 1.29
N TYR A 290 -1.13 4.77 1.52
CA TYR A 290 -1.51 3.75 0.52
C TYR A 290 -2.02 4.40 -0.77
N ALA A 291 -2.86 5.43 -0.69
CA ALA A 291 -3.40 6.13 -1.86
C ALA A 291 -2.29 6.72 -2.76
N ILE A 292 -1.18 7.19 -2.17
CA ILE A 292 -0.02 7.66 -2.95
C ILE A 292 0.64 6.51 -3.72
N PHE A 293 0.84 5.36 -3.08
CA PHE A 293 1.40 4.18 -3.76
C PHE A 293 0.47 3.69 -4.88
N HIS A 294 -0.83 3.64 -4.61
CA HIS A 294 -1.87 3.32 -5.59
C HIS A 294 -1.84 4.27 -6.80
N TRP A 295 -1.80 5.59 -6.60
CA TRP A 295 -1.71 6.55 -7.69
C TRP A 295 -0.40 6.50 -8.46
N ASN A 296 0.71 6.19 -7.78
CA ASN A 296 2.00 6.01 -8.44
C ASN A 296 2.00 4.77 -9.34
N ARG A 297 1.35 3.66 -8.95
CA ARG A 297 1.10 2.50 -9.82
C ARG A 297 0.15 2.83 -10.97
N GLY A 298 -0.83 3.70 -10.73
CA GLY A 298 -1.71 4.24 -11.77
C GLY A 298 -1.06 5.26 -12.71
N ARG A 299 0.21 5.64 -12.49
CA ARG A 299 0.93 6.71 -13.23
C ARG A 299 0.26 8.09 -13.16
N PHE A 300 -0.45 8.40 -12.08
CA PHE A 300 -1.13 9.70 -11.99
C PHE A 300 -0.10 10.81 -11.83
N SER A 301 -0.26 11.88 -12.61
CA SER A 301 0.58 13.07 -12.48
C SER A 301 0.40 13.73 -11.11
N PRO A 302 1.41 14.45 -10.58
CA PRO A 302 1.26 15.21 -9.33
C PRO A 302 0.08 16.18 -9.35
N ALA A 303 -0.21 16.78 -10.52
CA ALA A 303 -1.37 17.65 -10.70
C ALA A 303 -2.70 16.91 -10.54
N ARG A 304 -2.83 15.70 -11.10
CA ARG A 304 -4.04 14.87 -10.94
C ARG A 304 -4.21 14.39 -9.50
N GLN A 305 -3.14 13.93 -8.86
CA GLN A 305 -3.17 13.54 -7.44
C GLN A 305 -3.63 14.70 -6.55
N SER A 306 -3.12 15.91 -6.81
CA SER A 306 -3.51 17.12 -6.08
C SER A 306 -4.96 17.49 -6.32
N LEU A 307 -5.46 17.41 -7.56
CA LEU A 307 -6.86 17.68 -7.88
C LEU A 307 -7.82 16.69 -7.20
N LEU A 308 -7.51 15.39 -7.23
CA LEU A 308 -8.29 14.36 -6.52
C LEU A 308 -8.31 14.64 -5.02
N THR A 309 -7.16 14.99 -4.45
CA THR A 309 -7.03 15.31 -3.02
C THR A 309 -7.90 16.51 -2.65
N GLU A 310 -7.77 17.64 -3.34
CA GLU A 310 -8.58 18.84 -3.06
C GLU A 310 -10.07 18.60 -3.27
N ALA A 311 -10.44 17.81 -4.29
CA ALA A 311 -11.82 17.49 -4.56
C ALA A 311 -12.46 16.71 -3.40
N LEU A 312 -11.72 15.79 -2.77
CA LEU A 312 -12.23 14.86 -1.76
C LEU A 312 -11.97 15.29 -0.31
N ALA A 313 -11.04 16.23 -0.07
CA ALA A 313 -10.79 16.81 1.24
C ALA A 313 -11.83 17.87 1.65
N SER A 314 -12.69 18.31 0.73
CA SER A 314 -13.68 19.38 0.92
C SER A 314 -15.07 18.94 0.48
N ASP A 315 -16.10 19.44 1.15
CA ASP A 315 -17.51 19.24 0.76
C ASP A 315 -17.95 20.13 -0.39
N GLY A 316 -17.06 21.00 -0.88
CA GLY A 316 -17.44 22.06 -1.81
C GLY A 316 -18.32 23.15 -1.17
N HIS A 317 -18.42 23.21 0.16
CA HIS A 317 -19.11 24.27 0.91
C HIS A 317 -18.16 25.31 1.50
N GLY A 318 -16.87 24.98 1.67
CA GLY A 318 -15.90 25.83 2.37
C GLY A 318 -15.44 27.10 1.64
N ASP A 319 -15.90 27.36 0.41
CA ASP A 319 -15.57 28.58 -0.34
C ASP A 319 -16.70 29.63 -0.29
N ARG A 320 -17.92 29.27 0.14
CA ARG A 320 -19.00 30.28 0.32
C ARG A 320 -18.83 31.09 1.61
N ASP A 321 -18.33 30.46 2.67
CA ASP A 321 -18.17 31.09 3.98
C ASP A 321 -17.00 32.09 4.07
N ARG A 322 -16.07 32.10 3.09
CA ARG A 322 -14.99 33.11 3.03
C ARG A 322 -15.42 34.39 2.34
N ASP A 323 -16.29 34.30 1.34
CA ASP A 323 -16.84 35.49 0.66
C ASP A 323 -17.89 36.21 1.52
N GLU A 324 -18.64 35.51 2.39
CA GLU A 324 -19.60 36.15 3.29
C GLU A 324 -18.98 36.84 4.51
N ARG A 325 -17.69 36.57 4.83
CA ARG A 325 -16.96 37.30 5.90
C ARG A 325 -16.21 38.52 5.39
N ALA A 326 -16.31 38.82 4.09
CA ALA A 326 -15.72 40.00 3.46
C ALA A 326 -16.76 41.09 3.11
N CYS A 327 -18.02 40.93 3.53
CA CYS A 327 -19.05 41.97 3.50
C CYS A 327 -19.37 42.50 4.90
#